data_AF-A0A565CH92-F1
#
_entry.id   AF-A0A565CH92-F1
#
_cell.length_a   1.000
_cell.length_b   1.000
_cell.length_c   1.000
_cell.angle_alpha   90.00
_cell.angle_beta   90.00
_cell.angle_gamma   90.00
#
_symmetry.space_group_name_H-M   'P 1'
#
loop_
_entity.id
_entity.type
_entity.pdbx_description
1 polymer ?
#
loop_
_entity_poly.entity_id
_entity_poly.type
_entity_poly.pdbx_seq_one_letter_code
_entity_poly.pdbx_strand_id
1 'polypeptide(L)'
;MIWNIDVPRSQRYLNFHKNGVVGGKWNEPKCVPECLLSHLETFVWTRYDWGREEEKEVATYILKNARQLKQATFSTCPVESEELSKLEELNKLEERRKMLNELYVVVRASNSCHLVFEFDDPSSYLLLDSP
;
A
#
# COMPACT_ATOMS: atom_id res chain seq x y z
N MET A 1 -9.58 -21.90 -7.96
CA MET A 1 -10.10 -20.67 -8.61
C MET A 1 -8.90 -19.87 -9.10
N ILE A 2 -8.62 -19.99 -10.39
CA ILE A 2 -7.44 -19.42 -11.04
C ILE A 2 -7.87 -18.04 -11.57
N TRP A 3 -7.33 -16.96 -11.01
CA TRP A 3 -7.42 -15.65 -11.64
C TRP A 3 -6.29 -15.54 -12.67
N ASN A 4 -6.52 -16.08 -13.87
CA ASN A 4 -5.72 -15.75 -15.04
C ASN A 4 -6.46 -14.66 -15.82
N ILE A 5 -5.91 -13.45 -15.78
CA ILE A 5 -6.08 -12.47 -16.83
C ILE A 5 -4.67 -12.15 -17.32
N ASP A 6 -4.31 -12.78 -18.44
CA ASP A 6 -3.16 -12.42 -19.28
C ASP A 6 -3.37 -11.01 -19.82
N VAL A 7 -2.98 -10.02 -19.02
CA VAL A 7 -2.82 -8.63 -19.47
C VAL A 7 -1.35 -8.27 -19.30
N PRO A 8 -0.65 -7.86 -20.37
CA PRO A 8 0.76 -7.56 -20.33
C PRO A 8 1.11 -6.53 -19.25
N ARG A 9 2.17 -6.83 -18.48
CA ARG A 9 2.63 -6.08 -17.30
C ARG A 9 2.89 -4.58 -17.54
N SER A 10 3.10 -4.14 -18.77
CA SER A 10 3.41 -2.74 -19.10
C SER A 10 2.19 -1.82 -19.28
N GLN A 11 1.00 -2.36 -19.54
CA GLN A 11 -0.20 -1.54 -19.79
C GLN A 11 -1.02 -1.20 -18.54
N ARG A 12 -0.72 -1.81 -17.38
CA ARG A 12 -1.37 -1.43 -16.12
C ARG A 12 -0.92 -0.08 -15.59
N TYR A 13 0.31 0.34 -15.88
CA TYR A 13 0.87 1.58 -15.33
C TYR A 13 0.47 2.84 -16.13
N LEU A 14 0.26 2.73 -17.44
CA LEU A 14 0.03 3.91 -18.29
C LEU A 14 -1.43 4.42 -18.29
N ASN A 15 -2.41 3.62 -17.84
CA ASN A 15 -3.82 4.02 -17.85
C ASN A 15 -4.30 4.74 -16.58
N PHE A 16 -3.53 4.76 -15.49
CA PHE A 16 -3.90 5.52 -14.29
C PHE A 16 -3.46 6.99 -14.32
N HIS A 17 -2.61 7.38 -15.27
CA HIS A 17 -2.01 8.72 -15.31
C HIS A 17 -2.61 9.68 -16.34
N LYS A 18 -3.59 9.27 -17.16
CA LYS A 18 -4.04 10.11 -18.30
C LYS A 18 -5.47 10.59 -18.33
N ASN A 19 -6.29 10.33 -17.31
CA ASN A 19 -7.56 11.03 -17.19
C ASN A 19 -7.71 11.49 -15.74
N GLY A 20 -7.97 12.77 -15.53
CA GLY A 20 -8.41 13.34 -14.25
C GLY A 20 -9.78 12.75 -13.86
N VAL A 21 -9.77 11.48 -13.47
CA VAL A 21 -10.93 10.67 -13.17
C VAL A 21 -11.11 10.70 -11.66
N VAL A 22 -12.21 11.32 -11.26
CA VAL A 22 -12.91 11.18 -9.97
C VAL A 22 -12.43 9.92 -9.24
N GLY A 23 -11.79 10.11 -8.09
CA GLY A 23 -11.33 9.02 -7.23
C GLY A 23 -12.43 7.98 -7.08
N GLY A 24 -12.13 6.75 -7.49
CA GLY A 24 -13.06 5.66 -7.26
C GLY A 24 -13.28 5.55 -5.77
N LYS A 25 -14.48 5.22 -5.34
CA LYS A 25 -14.65 4.74 -3.97
C LYS A 25 -14.32 3.26 -3.98
N TRP A 26 -13.48 2.79 -3.06
CA TRP A 26 -13.25 1.36 -2.96
C TRP A 26 -14.57 0.68 -2.57
N ASN A 27 -14.92 -0.39 -3.29
CA ASN A 27 -16.14 -1.14 -3.05
C ASN A 27 -15.87 -2.22 -2.03
N GLU A 28 -16.12 -1.91 -0.75
CA GLU A 28 -15.94 -2.87 0.34
C GLU A 28 -16.74 -4.17 0.08
N PRO A 29 -16.10 -5.36 0.19
CA PRO A 29 -16.79 -6.63 0.05
C PRO A 29 -17.88 -6.79 1.11
N LYS A 30 -19.09 -7.16 0.67
CA LYS A 30 -20.25 -7.42 1.58
C LYS A 30 -20.00 -8.57 2.56
N CYS A 31 -19.15 -9.52 2.18
CA CYS A 31 -18.76 -10.65 3.00
C CYS A 31 -17.25 -10.73 3.02
N VAL A 32 -16.70 -11.05 4.19
CA VAL A 32 -15.27 -11.23 4.36
C VAL A 32 -14.87 -12.62 3.85
N PRO A 33 -13.92 -12.72 2.92
CA PRO A 33 -13.44 -14.02 2.45
C PRO A 33 -12.90 -14.86 3.61
N GLU A 34 -13.24 -16.15 3.64
CA GLU A 34 -12.76 -17.07 4.68
C GLU A 34 -11.23 -17.13 4.74
N CYS A 35 -10.55 -17.11 3.59
CA CYS A 35 -9.09 -17.08 3.55
C CYS A 35 -8.50 -15.85 4.25
N LEU A 36 -9.12 -14.68 4.10
CA LEU A 36 -8.70 -13.46 4.78
C LEU A 36 -8.90 -13.60 6.30
N LEU A 37 -10.09 -14.08 6.70
CA LEU A 37 -10.45 -14.24 8.12
C LEU A 37 -9.53 -15.22 8.85
N SER A 38 -9.32 -16.42 8.31
CA SER A 38 -8.77 -17.56 9.04
C SER A 38 -7.41 -18.05 8.56
N HIS A 39 -6.86 -17.52 7.47
CA HIS A 39 -5.62 -18.05 6.88
C HIS A 39 -4.57 -16.99 6.58
N LEU A 40 -4.91 -15.69 6.54
CA LEU A 40 -3.91 -14.65 6.31
C LEU A 40 -3.05 -14.43 7.55
N GLU A 41 -1.82 -14.95 7.53
CA GLU A 41 -0.86 -14.79 8.63
C GLU A 41 0.15 -13.66 8.42
N THR A 42 0.48 -13.36 7.16
CA THR A 42 1.45 -12.32 6.81
C THR A 42 0.89 -11.45 5.70
N PHE A 43 1.09 -10.15 5.86
CA PHE A 43 0.67 -9.16 4.90
C PHE A 43 1.80 -8.18 4.60
N VAL A 44 2.10 -7.96 3.33
CA VAL A 44 3.17 -7.05 2.90
C VAL A 44 2.61 -6.13 1.83
N TRP A 45 2.67 -4.83 2.09
CA TRP A 45 2.14 -3.81 1.20
C TRP A 45 3.28 -2.87 0.78
N THR A 46 3.78 -3.08 -0.45
CA THR A 46 4.96 -2.41 -1.03
C THR A 46 4.64 -1.78 -2.37
N ARG A 47 5.32 -0.67 -2.73
CA ARG A 47 5.20 -0.02 -4.05
C ARG A 47 3.77 0.46 -4.39
N TYR A 48 3.09 1.01 -3.39
CA TYR A 48 1.81 1.70 -3.58
C TYR A 48 1.98 3.18 -3.30
N ASP A 49 1.10 4.00 -3.87
CA ASP A 49 1.28 5.45 -3.80
C ASP A 49 1.09 5.94 -2.35
N TRP A 50 0.30 5.20 -1.55
CA TRP A 50 -0.05 5.49 -0.16
C TRP A 50 -0.64 6.89 0.04
N GLY A 51 -1.15 7.47 -1.04
CA GLY A 51 -1.77 8.79 -1.09
C GLY A 51 -3.24 8.73 -1.47
N ARG A 52 -3.78 7.54 -1.75
CA ARG A 52 -5.19 7.37 -2.13
C ARG A 52 -6.01 6.85 -0.96
N GLU A 53 -7.16 7.45 -0.72
CA GLU A 53 -8.09 6.99 0.32
C GLU A 53 -8.51 5.53 0.09
N GLU A 54 -8.66 5.10 -1.16
CA GLU A 54 -8.96 3.70 -1.50
C GLU A 54 -7.93 2.71 -0.94
N GLU A 55 -6.63 3.06 -0.99
CA GLU A 55 -5.54 2.21 -0.47
C GLU A 55 -5.65 2.08 1.06
N LYS A 56 -5.97 3.18 1.73
CA LYS A 56 -6.23 3.21 3.17
C LYS A 56 -7.46 2.39 3.55
N GLU A 57 -8.55 2.49 2.79
CA GLU A 57 -9.78 1.72 3.01
C GLU A 57 -9.49 0.21 2.92
N VAL A 58 -8.72 -0.22 1.91
CA VAL A 58 -8.34 -1.64 1.76
C VAL A 58 -7.41 -2.10 2.89
N ALA A 59 -6.39 -1.32 3.24
CA ALA A 59 -5.47 -1.65 4.34
C ALA A 59 -6.22 -1.77 5.67
N THR A 60 -7.12 -0.82 5.94
CA THR A 60 -7.99 -0.82 7.12
C THR A 60 -8.88 -2.06 7.14
N TYR A 61 -9.48 -2.41 6.01
CA TYR A 61 -10.32 -3.61 5.90
C TYR A 61 -9.54 -4.88 6.23
N ILE A 62 -8.32 -5.03 5.70
CA ILE A 62 -7.48 -6.21 5.98
C ILE A 62 -7.16 -6.29 7.47
N LEU A 63 -6.71 -5.18 8.07
CA LEU A 63 -6.36 -5.13 9.50
C LEU A 63 -7.56 -5.46 10.41
N LYS A 64 -8.75 -4.97 10.06
CA LYS A 64 -10.00 -5.21 10.81
C LYS A 64 -10.56 -6.61 10.67
N ASN A 65 -10.15 -7.37 9.65
CA ASN A 65 -10.78 -8.65 9.33
C ASN A 65 -9.85 -9.85 9.47
N ALA A 66 -8.54 -9.70 9.24
CA ALA A 66 -7.62 -10.82 9.27
C ALA A 66 -7.31 -11.26 10.72
N ARG A 67 -8.00 -12.32 11.19
CA ARG A 67 -7.93 -12.78 12.60
C ARG A 67 -6.66 -13.55 12.91
N GLN A 68 -6.03 -14.17 11.90
CA GLN A 68 -4.78 -14.92 12.05
C GLN A 68 -3.54 -14.11 11.68
N LEU A 69 -3.70 -12.81 11.40
CA LEU A 69 -2.59 -11.97 10.97
C LEU A 69 -1.56 -11.84 12.09
N LYS A 70 -0.34 -12.31 11.84
CA LYS A 70 0.81 -12.26 12.77
C LYS A 70 1.69 -11.06 12.46
N GLN A 71 1.82 -10.70 11.19
CA GLN A 71 2.63 -9.57 10.76
C GLN A 71 1.99 -8.83 9.58
N ALA A 72 2.00 -7.51 9.66
CA ALA A 72 1.63 -6.63 8.57
C ALA A 72 2.74 -5.59 8.35
N THR A 73 3.39 -5.67 7.20
CA THR A 73 4.47 -4.77 6.79
C THR A 73 3.96 -3.77 5.76
N PHE A 74 4.20 -2.49 6.03
CA PHE A 74 3.84 -1.40 5.16
C PHE A 74 5.09 -0.60 4.79
N SER A 75 5.39 -0.52 3.50
CA SER A 75 6.61 0.11 2.99
C SER A 75 6.30 1.45 2.33
N THR A 76 7.11 2.48 2.61
CA THR A 76 7.03 3.80 1.96
C THR A 76 7.89 3.92 0.70
N CYS A 77 8.44 2.81 0.19
CA CYS A 77 9.27 2.82 -1.01
C CYS A 77 8.51 3.51 -2.16
N PRO A 78 9.11 4.50 -2.83
CA PRO A 78 8.48 5.14 -3.97
C PRO A 78 8.20 4.12 -5.06
N VAL A 79 7.08 4.30 -5.76
CA VAL A 79 6.90 3.66 -7.07
C VAL A 79 7.85 4.39 -8.00
N GLU A 80 8.78 3.68 -8.64
CA GLU A 80 9.64 4.25 -9.68
C GLU A 80 8.76 4.92 -10.74
N SER A 81 8.63 6.24 -10.64
CA SER A 81 7.98 7.08 -11.65
C SER A 81 8.99 8.11 -12.12
N GLU A 82 9.07 8.27 -13.43
CA GLU A 82 10.02 9.17 -14.09
C GLU A 82 9.93 10.60 -13.53
N GLU A 83 11.10 11.16 -13.20
CA GLU A 83 11.36 12.58 -12.91
C GLU A 83 10.42 13.31 -11.92
N LEU A 84 10.14 12.71 -10.75
CA LEU A 84 9.58 13.51 -9.66
C LEU A 84 10.64 14.46 -9.10
N SER A 85 10.27 15.72 -8.92
CA SER A 85 11.15 16.66 -8.25
C SER A 85 11.40 16.20 -6.81
N LYS A 86 12.57 16.52 -6.24
CA LYS A 86 12.88 16.21 -4.84
C LYS A 86 11.81 16.69 -3.86
N LEU A 87 11.18 17.83 -4.16
CA LEU A 87 10.09 18.39 -3.35
C LEU A 87 8.82 17.52 -3.43
N GLU A 88 8.51 16.99 -4.61
CA GLU A 88 7.36 16.12 -4.81
C GLU A 88 7.54 14.77 -4.12
N GLU A 89 8.74 14.19 -4.16
CA GLU A 89 9.06 12.97 -3.40
C GLU A 89 8.91 13.18 -1.88
N LEU A 90 9.40 14.31 -1.36
CA LEU A 90 9.25 14.66 0.05
C LEU A 90 7.77 14.83 0.45
N ASN A 91 6.97 15.50 -0.39
CA ASN A 91 5.55 15.66 -0.15
C ASN A 91 4.82 14.31 -0.17
N LYS A 92 5.11 13.45 -1.16
CA LYS A 92 4.53 12.11 -1.22
C LYS A 92 4.90 11.31 0.02
N LEU A 93 6.18 11.26 0.38
CA LEU A 93 6.66 10.56 1.58
C LEU A 93 5.93 11.01 2.85
N GLU A 94 5.69 12.32 3.00
CA GLU A 94 4.93 12.86 4.13
C GLU A 94 3.48 12.38 4.13
N GLU A 95 2.80 12.37 2.98
CA GLU A 95 1.45 11.80 2.85
C GLU A 95 1.43 10.29 3.19
N ARG A 96 2.43 9.52 2.71
CA ARG A 96 2.54 8.09 3.07
C ARG A 96 2.65 7.93 4.58
N ARG A 97 3.50 8.72 5.23
CA ARG A 97 3.69 8.69 6.71
C ARG A 97 2.41 9.02 7.46
N LYS A 98 1.64 10.02 7.02
CA LYS A 98 0.34 10.35 7.62
C LYS A 98 -0.61 9.15 7.54
N MET A 99 -0.71 8.52 6.37
CA MET A 99 -1.56 7.35 6.19
C MET A 99 -1.13 6.17 7.08
N LEU A 100 0.18 5.93 7.23
CA LEU A 100 0.70 4.89 8.13
C LEU A 100 0.36 5.16 9.60
N ASN A 101 0.42 6.42 10.04
CA ASN A 101 0.00 6.80 11.38
C ASN A 101 -1.49 6.54 11.61
N GLU A 102 -2.33 6.77 10.61
CA GLU A 102 -3.76 6.45 10.68
C GLU A 102 -3.99 4.93 10.75
N LEU A 103 -3.24 4.13 9.99
CA LEU A 103 -3.33 2.66 10.08
C LEU A 103 -2.83 2.11 11.41
N TYR A 104 -1.86 2.77 12.04
CA TYR A 104 -1.31 2.34 13.33
C TYR A 104 -2.36 2.33 14.45
N VAL A 105 -3.32 3.26 14.41
CA VAL A 105 -4.39 3.37 15.41
C VAL A 105 -5.63 2.54 15.08
N VAL A 106 -5.67 1.87 13.93
CA VAL A 106 -6.78 1.00 13.55
C VAL A 106 -6.87 -0.19 14.51
N VAL A 107 -8.08 -0.45 15.02
CA VAL A 107 -8.38 -1.65 15.78
C VAL A 107 -8.25 -2.87 14.86
N ARG A 108 -7.34 -3.78 15.22
CA ARG A 108 -7.06 -4.99 14.46
C ARG A 108 -7.94 -6.16 14.93
N ALA A 109 -8.31 -7.04 14.01
CA ALA A 109 -8.97 -8.32 14.35
C ALA A 109 -8.03 -9.28 15.09
N SER A 110 -6.75 -9.27 14.73
CA SER A 110 -5.73 -10.06 15.38
C SER A 110 -5.02 -9.25 16.46
N ASN A 111 -5.09 -9.74 17.70
CA ASN A 111 -4.38 -9.15 18.84
C ASN A 111 -2.86 -9.43 18.81
N SER A 112 -2.43 -10.45 18.05
CA SER A 112 -1.03 -10.82 17.92
C SER A 112 -0.34 -10.17 16.73
N CYS A 113 -1.08 -9.43 15.90
CA CYS A 113 -0.52 -8.79 14.71
C CYS A 113 0.53 -7.73 15.08
N HIS A 114 1.76 -7.94 14.62
CA HIS A 114 2.83 -6.96 14.67
C HIS A 114 2.78 -6.07 13.41
N LEU A 115 2.58 -4.77 13.59
CA LEU A 115 2.65 -3.78 12.51
C LEU A 115 4.09 -3.29 12.36
N VAL A 116 4.63 -3.44 11.16
CA VAL A 116 5.98 -3.02 10.80
C VAL A 116 5.89 -1.96 9.72
N PHE A 117 6.60 -0.86 9.90
CA PHE A 117 6.76 0.17 8.90
C PHE A 117 8.19 0.15 8.38
N GLU A 118 8.34 -0.06 7.07
CA GLU A 118 9.64 0.00 6.39
C GLU A 118 9.74 1.35 5.69
N PHE A 119 10.70 2.15 6.16
CA PHE A 119 11.00 3.45 5.58
C PHE A 119 12.30 3.33 4.80
N ASP A 120 12.27 3.71 3.53
CA ASP A 120 13.52 3.98 2.83
C ASP A 120 14.13 5.26 3.39
N ASP A 121 15.44 5.23 3.64
CA ASP A 121 16.21 6.46 3.74
C ASP A 121 16.31 7.06 2.33
N PRO A 122 15.79 8.27 2.09
CA PRO A 122 15.95 8.96 0.81
C PRO A 122 17.43 9.12 0.42
N SER A 123 18.34 9.04 1.40
CA SER A 123 19.80 9.10 1.20
C SER A 123 20.37 7.87 0.51
N SER A 124 19.67 6.72 0.52
CA SER A 124 20.12 5.51 -0.19
C SER A 124 20.14 5.69 -1.71
N TYR A 125 19.27 6.55 -2.25
CA TYR A 125 19.24 6.93 -3.67
C TYR A 125 20.32 7.97 -4.04
N LEU A 126 20.86 8.69 -3.05
CA LEU A 126 21.92 9.71 -3.26
C LEU A 126 23.34 9.11 -3.37
N LEU A 127 23.52 7.83 -3.04
CA LEU A 127 24.82 7.16 -3.11
C LEU A 127 25.12 6.49 -4.46
N LEU A 128 24.16 6.44 -5.37
CA LEU A 128 24.37 5.88 -6.72
C LEU A 128 24.93 6.89 -7.73
N ASP A 129 24.92 8.18 -7.41
CA ASP A 129 25.39 9.27 -8.30
C ASP A 129 26.74 9.87 -7.87
N SER A 130 27.51 9.20 -7.02
CA SER A 130 28.87 9.65 -6.71
C SER A 130 29.86 9.16 -7.78
N PRO A 131 30.59 10.05 -8.48
CA PRO A 131 31.51 9.70 -9.56
C PRO A 131 32.73 8.88 -9.12
#